data_AF-A0A0F9DWP5-F1
#
_entry.id   AF-A0A0F9DWP5-F1
#
_cell.length_a   1.000
_cell.length_b   1.000
_cell.length_c   1.000
_cell.angle_alpha   90.00
_cell.angle_beta   90.00
_cell.angle_gamma   90.00
#
_symmetry.space_group_name_H-M   'P 1'
#
loop_
_entity.id
_entity.type
_entity.pdbx_description
1 polymer ?
#
loop_
_entity_poly.entity_id
_entity_poly.type
_entity_poly.pdbx_seq_one_letter_code
_entity_poly.pdbx_strand_id
1 'polypeptide(L)' 'MSKDVETDINNLKKILEKKEHSIERYTDQIKVFSDPAINSLLEGILHNEIIHKAEIEEQIKRLEG' A
#
# COMPACT_ATOMS: atom_id res chain seq x y z
N MET A 1 -14.19 -5.55 -21.36
CA MET A 1 -13.64 -4.45 -20.56
C MET A 1 -13.26 -3.32 -21.51
N SER A 2 -13.57 -2.06 -21.21
CA SER A 2 -13.16 -0.93 -22.05
C SER A 2 -11.65 -0.67 -21.88
N LYS A 3 -11.01 -0.04 -22.88
CA LYS A 3 -9.59 0.34 -22.82
C LYS A 3 -9.28 1.27 -21.63
N ASP A 4 -10.25 2.09 -21.26
CA ASP A 4 -10.11 3.02 -20.13
C ASP A 4 -10.08 2.25 -18.80
N VAL A 5 -10.97 1.28 -18.61
CA VAL A 5 -11.00 0.42 -17.40
C VAL A 5 -9.72 -0.42 -17.29
N GLU A 6 -9.21 -0.95 -18.41
CA GLU A 6 -7.93 -1.67 -18.41
C GLU A 6 -6.75 -0.77 -18.01
N THR A 7 -6.76 0.48 -18.48
CA THR A 7 -5.75 1.48 -18.11
C THR A 7 -5.83 1.82 -16.62
N ASP A 8 -7.03 1.99 -16.09
CA ASP A 8 -7.26 2.27 -14.66
C ASP A 8 -6.80 1.12 -13.77
N ILE A 9 -7.13 -0.13 -14.12
CA ILE A 9 -6.66 -1.32 -13.41
C ILE A 9 -5.13 -1.38 -13.42
N ASN A 10 -4.49 -1.14 -14.57
CA ASN A 10 -3.03 -1.15 -14.67
C ASN A 10 -2.38 -0.04 -13.83
N ASN A 11 -3.00 1.14 -13.75
CA ASN A 11 -2.53 2.23 -12.89
C ASN A 11 -2.68 1.86 -11.41
N LEU A 12 -3.81 1.28 -11.01
CA LEU A 12 -4.03 0.81 -9.65
C LEU A 12 -3.02 -0.28 -9.25
N LYS A 13 -2.73 -1.23 -10.14
CA LYS A 13 -1.70 -2.26 -9.91
C LYS A 13 -0.30 -1.67 -9.66
N LYS A 14 0.08 -0.62 -10.40
CA LYS A 14 1.34 0.11 -10.15
C LYS A 14 1.36 0.85 -8.81
N ILE A 15 0.21 1.37 -8.36
CA ILE A 15 0.10 2.01 -7.05
C ILE A 15 0.18 0.95 -5.96
N LEU A 16 -0.45 -0.21 -6.16
CA LEU A 16 -0.41 -1.34 -5.24
C LEU A 16 1.02 -1.83 -4.98
N GLU A 17 1.81 -2.01 -6.03
CA GLU A 17 3.23 -2.39 -5.93
C GLU A 17 4.04 -1.37 -5.08
N LYS A 18 3.77 -0.06 -5.26
CA LYS A 18 4.40 0.97 -4.43
C LYS A 18 3.99 0.86 -2.95
N LYS A 19 2.73 0.52 -2.67
CA LYS A 19 2.27 0.29 -1.29
C LYS A 19 2.96 -0.91 -0.68
N GLU A 20 3.14 -2.00 -1.42
CA GLU A 20 3.87 -3.19 -0.94
C GLU A 20 5.31 -2.87 -0.58
N HIS A 21 6.02 -2.12 -1.43
CA HIS A 21 7.38 -1.65 -1.13
C HIS A 21 7.45 -0.72 0.08
N SER A 22 6.48 0.19 0.25
CA SER A 22 6.40 1.05 1.44
C SER A 22 6.19 0.23 2.71
N ILE A 23 5.29 -0.76 2.68
CA ILE A 23 5.01 -1.66 3.81
C ILE A 23 6.28 -2.41 4.22
N GLU A 24 6.99 -3.01 3.26
CA GLU A 24 8.25 -3.71 3.51
C GLU A 24 9.28 -2.76 4.14
N ARG A 25 9.45 -1.57 3.56
CA ARG A 25 10.38 -0.55 4.05
C ARG A 25 10.08 -0.14 5.50
N TYR A 26 8.83 0.20 5.82
CA TYR A 26 8.47 0.63 7.17
C TYR A 26 8.59 -0.52 8.17
N THR A 27 8.23 -1.74 7.77
CA THR A 27 8.41 -2.96 8.57
C THR A 27 9.88 -3.16 8.93
N ASP A 28 10.80 -2.96 7.99
CA ASP A 28 12.23 -3.09 8.24
C ASP A 28 12.80 -1.94 9.08
N GLN A 29 12.34 -0.71 8.86
CA GLN A 29 12.76 0.44 9.66
C GLN A 29 12.38 0.29 11.14
N ILE A 30 11.16 -0.19 11.45
CA ILE A 30 10.70 -0.43 12.83
C ILE A 30 11.61 -1.42 13.57
N LYS A 31 12.17 -2.41 12.88
CA LYS A 31 13.10 -3.39 13.48
C LYS A 31 14.46 -2.78 13.83
N VAL A 32 14.84 -1.68 13.19
CA VAL A 32 16.18 -1.08 13.30
C VAL A 32 16.19 0.13 14.23
N PHE A 33 15.13 0.94 14.25
CA PHE A 33 15.05 2.10 15.13
C PHE A 33 14.76 1.68 16.57
N SER A 34 15.52 2.23 17.51
CA SER A 34 15.38 1.98 18.95
C SER A 34 14.61 3.07 19.69
N ASP A 35 14.32 4.19 19.02
CA ASP A 35 13.56 5.30 19.61
C ASP A 35 12.05 4.99 19.58
N PRO A 36 11.38 4.94 20.75
CA PRO A 36 9.96 4.59 20.83
C PRO A 36 9.04 5.59 20.10
N ALA A 37 9.37 6.87 20.08
CA ALA A 37 8.56 7.89 19.41
C ALA A 37 8.67 7.75 17.89
N ILE A 38 9.88 7.44 17.39
CA ILE A 38 10.08 7.12 15.97
C ILE A 38 9.31 5.85 15.60
N ASN A 39 9.42 4.78 16.39
CA ASN A 39 8.72 3.53 16.10
C ASN A 39 7.20 3.70 16.10
N SER A 40 6.64 4.43 17.06
CA SER A 40 5.19 4.70 17.08
C SER A 40 4.73 5.46 15.84
N LEU A 41 5.52 6.43 15.35
CA LEU A 41 5.23 7.13 14.11
C LEU A 41 5.27 6.17 12.91
N LEU A 42 6.32 5.33 12.82
CA LEU A 42 6.48 4.38 11.72
C LEU A 42 5.38 3.31 11.71
N GLU A 43 4.95 2.83 12.88
CA GLU A 43 3.82 1.90 13.03
C GLU A 43 2.51 2.54 12.53
N GLY A 44 2.27 3.82 12.85
CA GLY A 44 1.12 4.56 12.33
C GLY A 44 1.15 4.69 10.81
N ILE A 45 2.31 4.97 10.23
CA ILE A 45 2.47 5.04 8.77
C ILE A 45 2.27 3.64 8.15
N LEU A 46 2.87 2.60 8.71
CA LEU A 46 2.71 1.21 8.27
C LEU A 46 1.24 0.80 8.25
N HIS A 47 0.50 1.11 9.31
CA HIS A 47 -0.92 0.84 9.41
C HIS A 47 -1.72 1.50 8.27
N ASN A 48 -1.45 2.77 7.98
CA ASN A 48 -2.09 3.48 6.88
C ASN A 48 -1.73 2.88 5.51
N GLU A 49 -0.48 2.47 5.31
CA GLU A 49 -0.08 1.82 4.05
C GLU A 49 -0.81 0.48 3.85
N ILE A 50 -1.03 -0.30 4.91
CA ILE A 50 -1.82 -1.55 4.87
C ILE A 50 -3.28 -1.27 4.52
N ILE A 51 -3.91 -0.25 5.12
CA ILE A 51 -5.28 0.13 4.81
C ILE A 51 -5.40 0.54 3.33
N HIS A 52 -4.54 1.46 2.88
CA HIS A 52 -4.57 1.92 1.49
C HIS A 52 -4.35 0.76 0.49
N LYS A 53 -3.49 -0.20 0.84
CA LYS A 53 -3.29 -1.42 0.04
C LYS A 53 -4.61 -2.18 -0.14
N ALA A 54 -5.30 -2.47 0.96
CA ALA A 54 -6.57 -3.20 0.94
C ALA A 54 -7.67 -2.44 0.16
N GLU A 55 -7.72 -1.11 0.27
CA GLU A 55 -8.66 -0.29 -0.49
C GLU A 55 -8.40 -0.38 -2.00
N ILE A 56 -7.13 -0.37 -2.43
CA ILE A 56 -6.75 -0.51 -3.84
C ILE A 56 -7.08 -1.91 -4.37
N GLU A 57 -6.80 -2.96 -3.60
CA GLU A 57 -7.15 -4.34 -3.96
C GLU A 57 -8.66 -4.50 -4.18
N GLU A 58 -9.47 -3.93 -3.28
CA GLU A 58 -10.93 -3.95 -3.40
C GLU A 58 -11.44 -3.10 -4.59
N GLN A 59 -10.75 -2.01 -4.94
CA GLN A 59 -11.07 -1.25 -6.15
C GLN A 59 -10.75 -2.02 -7.43
N ILE A 60 -9.59 -2.67 -7.50
CA ILE A 60 -9.20 -3.52 -8.64
C ILE A 60 -10.24 -4.64 -8.82
N LYS A 61 -10.60 -5.33 -7.73
CA LYS A 61 -11.61 -6.40 -7.76
C LYS A 61 -12.96 -5.92 -8.27
N ARG A 62 -13.39 -4.70 -7.89
CA ARG A 62 -14.63 -4.09 -8.38
C ARG A 62 -14.60 -3.70 -9.86
N LEU A 63 -13.41 -3.42 -10.42
CA LEU A 63 -13.25 -3.10 -11.84
C LEU A 63 -13.06 -4.35 -12.71
N GLU A 64 -12.53 -5.43 -12.14
CA GLU A 64 -12.35 -6.73 -12.82
C GLU A 64 -13.62 -7.60 -12.82
N GLY A 65 -14.52 -7.41 -11.84
CA GLY A 65 -15.82 -8.10 -11.72
C GLY A 65 -16.93 -7.47 -12.56
#